data_AF-A0A0B0MUM7-F1
#
_entry.id   AF-A0A0B0MUM7-F1
#
_cell.length_a   1.000
_cell.length_b   1.000
_cell.length_c   1.000
_cell.angle_alpha   90.00
_cell.angle_beta   90.00
_cell.angle_gamma   90.00
#
_symmetry.space_group_name_H-M   'P 1'
#
loop_
_entity.id
_entity.type
_entity.pdbx_description
1 polymer ?
#
loop_
_entity_poly.entity_id
_entity_poly.type
_entity_poly.pdbx_seq_one_letter_code
_entity_poly.pdbx_strand_id
1 'polypeptide(L)' 'MSQATSSLTPIMDPYGMPQAVKVLDSMAEKVPEASLLYFFSLKLLLNKDKRIMFLSINPKIRALWLKTEMEDS' A
#
# COMPACT_ATOMS: atom_id res chain seq x y z
N MET A 1 -3.11 20.56 -39.66
CA MET A 1 -3.45 19.45 -38.74
C MET A 1 -2.16 19.06 -38.03
N SER A 2 -1.90 19.59 -36.85
CA SER A 2 -0.68 19.29 -36.10
C SER A 2 -0.98 18.15 -35.13
N GLN A 3 -0.43 16.98 -35.43
CA GLN A 3 -0.54 15.80 -34.58
C GLN A 3 0.40 15.96 -33.39
N ALA A 4 -0.12 16.52 -32.29
CA ALA A 4 0.57 16.53 -31.02
C ALA A 4 0.57 15.11 -30.45
N THR A 5 1.66 14.38 -30.65
CA THR A 5 1.93 13.13 -29.94
C THR A 5 2.21 13.47 -28.49
N SER A 6 1.16 13.48 -27.66
CA SER A 6 1.30 13.40 -26.22
C SER A 6 1.94 12.04 -25.91
N SER A 7 3.25 12.04 -25.66
CA SER A 7 3.93 10.90 -25.05
C SER A 7 3.42 10.78 -23.62
N LEU A 8 2.26 10.15 -23.48
CA LEU A 8 1.75 9.67 -22.20
C LEU A 8 2.73 8.62 -21.71
N THR A 9 3.75 9.03 -20.97
CA THR A 9 4.39 8.12 -20.02
C THR A 9 3.25 7.54 -19.20
N PRO A 10 3.01 6.22 -19.23
CA PRO A 10 1.97 5.64 -18.41
C PRO A 10 2.29 6.04 -16.98
N ILE A 11 1.39 6.76 -16.33
CA ILE A 11 1.47 6.94 -14.88
C ILE A 11 1.30 5.53 -14.34
N MET A 12 2.42 4.83 -14.13
CA MET A 12 2.41 3.54 -13.48
C MET A 12 1.83 3.80 -12.10
N ASP A 13 0.66 3.23 -11.82
CA ASP A 13 0.13 3.21 -10.46
C ASP A 13 1.22 2.58 -9.60
N PRO A 14 1.86 3.34 -8.68
CA PRO A 14 2.93 2.80 -7.84
C PRO A 14 2.44 1.66 -6.93
N TYR A 15 1.12 1.42 -6.90
CA TYR A 15 0.46 0.35 -6.19
C TYR A 15 -0.44 -0.51 -7.10
N GLY A 16 -0.24 -0.47 -8.43
CA GLY A 16 -0.83 -1.47 -9.32
C GLY A 16 -0.36 -2.88 -8.92
N MET A 17 -1.14 -3.92 -9.23
CA MET A 17 -0.88 -5.29 -8.75
C MET A 17 0.60 -5.74 -8.89
N PRO A 18 1.29 -5.52 -10.03
CA PRO A 18 2.70 -5.94 -10.15
C PRO A 18 3.65 -5.20 -9.21
N GLN A 19 3.38 -3.92 -8.94
CA GLN A 19 4.22 -3.10 -8.06
C GLN A 19 3.92 -3.41 -6.59
N ALA A 20 2.65 -3.65 -6.28
CA ALA A 20 2.18 -4.12 -4.97
C ALA A 20 2.83 -5.46 -4.58
N VAL A 21 2.85 -6.44 -5.48
CA VAL A 21 3.50 -7.73 -5.25
C VAL A 21 4.99 -7.56 -4.96
N LYS A 22 5.72 -6.77 -5.75
CA LYS A 22 7.14 -6.49 -5.48
C LYS A 22 7.39 -5.85 -4.11
N VAL A 23 6.52 -4.93 -3.69
CA VAL A 23 6.62 -4.30 -2.36
C VAL A 23 6.41 -5.34 -1.27
N LEU A 24 5.42 -6.23 -1.40
CA LEU A 24 5.17 -7.32 -0.45
C LEU A 24 6.34 -8.31 -0.39
N ASP A 25 6.84 -8.76 -1.54
CA ASP A 25 7.98 -9.68 -1.61
C ASP A 25 9.20 -9.10 -0.90
N SER A 26 9.47 -7.79 -1.08
CA SER A 26 10.56 -7.09 -0.38
C SER A 26 10.32 -6.94 1.14
N MET A 27 9.07 -6.99 1.58
CA MET A 27 8.72 -6.97 3.01
C MET A 27 8.88 -8.36 3.65
N ALA A 28 8.63 -9.44 2.92
CA ALA A 28 8.76 -10.81 3.42
C ALA A 28 10.19 -11.12 3.92
N GLU A 29 11.21 -10.46 3.35
CA GLU A 29 12.60 -10.53 3.84
C GLU A 29 12.80 -9.94 5.24
N LYS A 30 11.94 -9.00 5.67
CA LYS A 30 12.09 -8.21 6.90
C LYS A 30 10.99 -8.46 7.93
N VAL A 31 9.84 -8.92 7.48
CA VAL A 31 8.62 -9.10 8.25
C VAL A 31 8.08 -10.49 7.93
N PRO A 32 7.94 -11.41 8.92
CA PRO A 32 7.41 -12.74 8.67
C PRO A 32 6.01 -12.67 8.04
N GLU A 33 5.75 -13.49 7.02
CA GLU A 33 4.45 -13.54 6.33
C GLU A 33 3.30 -13.88 7.29
N ALA A 34 3.59 -14.65 8.34
CA ALA A 34 2.64 -14.99 9.39
C ALA A 34 2.35 -13.85 10.39
N SER A 35 3.04 -12.71 10.28
CA SER A 35 2.85 -11.60 11.22
C SER A 35 1.58 -10.80 10.92
N LEU A 36 0.93 -10.30 11.97
CA LEU A 36 -0.22 -9.40 11.85
C LEU A 36 0.13 -8.13 11.04
N LEU A 37 1.38 -7.66 11.14
CA LEU A 37 1.86 -6.51 10.37
C LEU A 37 1.90 -6.79 8.87
N TYR A 38 2.29 -8.01 8.46
CA TYR A 38 2.29 -8.44 7.07
C TYR A 38 0.85 -8.46 6.52
N PHE A 39 -0.07 -9.10 7.24
CA PHE A 39 -1.49 -9.14 6.86
C PHE A 39 -2.13 -7.76 6.82
N PHE A 40 -1.82 -6.89 7.78
CA PHE A 40 -2.30 -5.51 7.79
C PHE A 40 -1.81 -4.73 6.56
N SER A 41 -0.52 -4.84 6.23
CA SER A 41 0.08 -4.21 5.06
C SER A 41 -0.57 -4.69 3.75
N LEU A 42 -0.83 -6.00 3.64
CA LEU A 42 -1.54 -6.60 2.52
C LEU A 42 -2.97 -6.06 2.37
N LYS A 43 -3.75 -6.01 3.48
CA LYS A 43 -5.11 -5.45 3.49
C LYS A 43 -5.14 -4.00 3.01
N LEU A 44 -4.19 -3.17 3.46
CA LEU A 44 -4.05 -1.79 3.00
C LEU A 44 -3.69 -1.74 1.52
N LEU A 45 -2.72 -2.54 1.08
CA LEU A 45 -2.25 -2.51 -0.31
C LEU A 45 -3.36 -2.84 -1.31
N LEU A 46 -4.20 -3.83 -0.99
CA LEU A 46 -5.33 -4.27 -1.81
C LEU A 46 -6.52 -3.31 -1.78
N ASN A 47 -6.66 -2.47 -0.75
CA ASN A 47 -7.76 -1.52 -0.61
C ASN A 47 -7.27 -0.07 -0.78
N LYS A 48 -7.42 0.44 -2.00
CA LYS A 48 -6.98 1.80 -2.38
C LYS A 48 -7.52 2.88 -1.45
N ASP A 49 -8.80 2.85 -1.09
CA ASP A 49 -9.42 3.89 -0.27
C ASP A 49 -8.90 3.86 1.16
N LYS A 50 -8.82 2.68 1.78
CA LYS A 50 -8.21 2.51 3.11
C LYS A 50 -6.74 2.92 3.12
N ARG A 51 -5.99 2.61 2.06
CA ARG A 51 -4.59 3.02 1.90
C ARG A 51 -4.47 4.54 1.85
N ILE A 52 -5.27 5.20 1.02
CA ILE A 52 -5.27 6.67 0.90
C ILE A 52 -5.62 7.29 2.26
N MET A 53 -6.63 6.77 2.95
CA MET A 53 -7.00 7.23 4.28
C MET A 53 -5.87 7.02 5.30
N PHE A 54 -5.27 5.83 5.34
CA PHE A 54 -4.13 5.55 6.23
C PHE A 54 -2.95 6.48 5.96
N LEU A 55 -2.65 6.77 4.69
CA LEU A 55 -1.57 7.66 4.29
C LEU A 55 -1.90 9.16 4.46
N SER A 56 -3.15 9.55 4.67
CA SER A 56 -3.55 10.95 4.86
C SER A 56 -3.65 11.37 6.34
N ILE A 57 -3.84 10.42 7.26
CA ILE A 57 -3.94 10.71 8.71
C ILE A 57 -2.58 10.94 9.37
N ASN A 58 -2.57 11.62 10.52
CA ASN A 58 -1.36 11.91 11.31
C ASN A 58 -0.66 10.61 11.81
N PRO A 59 0.68 10.56 11.89
CA PRO A 59 1.41 9.38 12.37
C PRO A 59 0.94 8.80 13.71
N LYS A 60 0.53 9.65 14.68
CA LYS A 60 0.00 9.18 15.97
C LYS A 60 -1.29 8.38 15.80
N ILE A 61 -2.16 8.82 14.89
CA ILE A 61 -3.43 8.13 14.60
C ILE A 61 -3.16 6.84 13.83
N ARG A 62 -2.17 6.81 12.93
CA ARG A 62 -1.75 5.58 12.25
C ARG A 62 -1.29 4.52 13.24
N ALA A 63 -0.47 4.93 14.22
CA ALA A 63 0.02 4.03 15.25
C ALA A 63 -1.14 3.47 16.10
N LEU A 64 -2.13 4.30 16.43
CA LEU A 64 -3.32 3.85 17.16
C LEU A 64 -4.14 2.85 16.34
N TRP A 65 -4.41 3.15 15.06
CA TRP A 65 -5.15 2.23 14.19
C TRP A 65 -4.41 0.90 14.03
N LEU A 66 -3.09 0.94 13.78
CA LEU A 66 -2.28 -0.27 13.69
C LEU A 66 -2.38 -1.11 14.97
N LYS A 67 -2.31 -0.46 16.14
CA LYS A 67 -2.43 -1.12 17.44
C LYS A 67 -3.79 -1.81 17.59
N THR A 68 -4.89 -1.12 17.28
CA THR A 68 -6.25 -1.69 17.34
C THR A 68 -6.40 -2.91 16.43
N GLU A 69 -5.92 -2.84 15.19
CA GLU A 69 -6.00 -3.98 14.26
C GLU A 69 -5.17 -5.20 14.71
N MET A 70 -4.09 -4.96 15.46
CA MET A 70 -3.26 -6.02 16.03
C MET A 70 -3.83 -6.63 17.31
N GLU A 71 -4.60 -5.87 18.09
CA GLU A 71 -5.24 -6.34 19.32
C GLU A 71 -6.58 -7.05 19.04
N ASP A 72 -7.26 -6.70 17.95
CA ASP A 72 -8.56 -7.26 17.54
C ASP A 72 -8.47 -8.48 16.61
N SER A 73 -7.27 -8.87 16.15
CA SER A 73 -7.03 -10.02 15.24
C SER A 73 -6.52 -11.26 15.99
#